data_AF-A0A7C5ZA93-F1
#
_entry.id   AF-A0A7C5ZA93-F1
#
_cell.length_a   1.000
_cell.length_b   1.000
_cell.length_c   1.000
_cell.angle_alpha   90.00
_cell.angle_beta   90.00
_cell.angle_gamma   90.00
#
_symmetry.space_group_name_H-M   'P 1'
#
loop_
_entity.id
_entity.type
_entity.pdbx_description
1 polymer ?
#
loop_
_entity_poly.entity_id
_entity_poly.type
_entity_poly.pdbx_seq_one_letter_code
_entity_poly.pdbx_strand_id
1 'polypeptide(L)'
;MDDQLFRPKKAVAQYLQYRLRLRTAKKSASPQIDSVQVFYVQRNAPPILRDIRVEKVGGESAPLPAATPTPAASPRTGEAPAQPSRQDSGDAAKSSAGAALWAMIAGRDSSAMGGAPSAARVGAEQNSARFNVTWDATDPNGDRLIYRIALKAEDETEWRWIEKELSANRITIGTENLADGLYRVQVEATDRLQNPDDQLATATLVSNVFVVDNSPPTIRVTSVKQVAPNKWELAASASDSLSMISAAAFNVDTAKEWRALSPTDGIFDDKTEEFRFVVEPDEQTKEHVVRLRVTDREGNTKVEKTILRPNGSR
;
A
#
# COMPACT_ATOMS: atom_id res chain seq x y z
N MET A 1 39.92 -33.53 25.62
CA MET A 1 39.74 -32.75 24.39
C MET A 1 38.26 -32.77 24.10
N ASP A 2 37.64 -31.61 24.23
CA ASP A 2 36.20 -31.39 24.24
C ASP A 2 35.56 -31.68 22.88
N ASP A 3 34.67 -32.66 22.82
CA ASP A 3 33.77 -32.85 21.67
C ASP A 3 32.55 -31.94 21.85
N GLN A 4 32.66 -30.71 21.34
CA GLN A 4 31.53 -29.81 21.20
C GLN A 4 30.59 -30.29 20.09
N LEU A 5 29.32 -30.43 20.47
CA LEU A 5 28.19 -30.70 19.61
C LEU A 5 28.06 -29.67 18.48
N PHE A 6 28.02 -30.13 17.23
CA PHE A 6 27.33 -29.40 16.18
C PHE A 6 25.82 -29.69 16.29
N ARG A 7 25.05 -28.73 16.80
CA ARG A 7 23.57 -28.75 16.73
C ARG A 7 23.14 -27.88 15.54
N PRO A 8 22.83 -28.46 14.36
CA PRO A 8 22.29 -27.68 13.27
C PRO A 8 20.92 -27.09 13.67
N LYS A 9 20.74 -25.80 13.42
CA LYS A 9 19.44 -25.13 13.49
C LYS A 9 18.48 -25.81 12.52
N LYS A 10 17.42 -26.42 13.06
CA LYS A 10 16.20 -26.94 12.39
C LYS A 10 16.28 -27.00 10.86
N ALA A 11 16.74 -28.15 10.35
CA ALA A 11 16.16 -28.72 9.14
C ALA A 11 15.18 -29.81 9.62
N VAL A 12 13.99 -29.92 9.03
CA VAL A 12 13.14 -31.11 9.17
C VAL A 12 13.81 -32.24 8.38
N ALA A 13 14.99 -32.65 8.81
CA ALA A 13 15.75 -33.75 8.22
C ALA A 13 16.05 -34.72 9.34
N GLN A 14 15.38 -35.88 9.29
CA GLN A 14 15.70 -36.99 10.19
C GLN A 14 16.92 -37.71 9.62
N TYR A 15 18.01 -37.70 10.37
CA TYR A 15 19.22 -38.44 10.00
C TYR A 15 19.12 -39.86 10.54
N LEU A 16 19.34 -40.85 9.68
CA LEU A 16 19.63 -42.21 10.12
C LEU A 16 21.15 -42.37 10.24
N GLN A 17 21.63 -42.57 11.47
CA GLN A 17 23.01 -42.99 11.70
C GLN A 17 23.03 -44.40 12.25
N TYR A 18 23.74 -45.30 11.59
CA TYR A 18 23.95 -46.67 12.06
C TYR A 18 25.43 -47.03 12.05
N ARG A 19 25.87 -47.81 13.05
CA ARG A 19 27.25 -48.29 13.18
C ARG A 19 27.24 -49.80 13.27
N LEU A 20 27.86 -50.46 12.29
CA LEU A 20 28.00 -51.92 12.27
C LEU A 20 29.42 -52.30 12.69
N ARG A 21 29.53 -53.27 13.60
CA ARG A 21 30.81 -53.88 13.98
C ARG A 21 30.77 -55.34 13.56
N LEU A 22 31.47 -55.65 12.48
CA LEU A 22 31.56 -57.00 11.94
C LEU A 22 32.76 -57.73 12.56
N ARG A 23 32.56 -58.96 13.03
CA ARG A 23 33.62 -59.80 13.61
C ARG A 23 33.49 -61.22 13.05
N THR A 24 34.63 -61.90 12.87
CA THR A 24 34.69 -63.30 12.47
C THR A 24 35.62 -64.07 13.40
N ALA A 25 35.25 -65.30 13.74
CA ALA A 25 36.09 -66.22 14.52
C ALA A 25 36.97 -67.12 13.63
N LYS A 26 36.74 -67.12 12.31
CA LYS A 26 37.49 -67.94 11.34
C LYS A 26 38.40 -67.04 10.50
N LYS A 27 39.72 -67.32 10.51
CA LYS A 27 40.72 -66.55 9.72
C LYS A 27 40.48 -66.58 8.20
N SER A 28 39.75 -67.57 7.69
CA SER A 28 39.48 -67.76 6.26
C SER A 28 38.11 -67.25 5.79
N ALA A 29 37.29 -66.66 6.67
CA ALA A 29 35.96 -66.17 6.32
C ALA A 29 35.74 -64.74 6.81
N SER A 30 35.55 -63.81 5.89
CA SER A 30 35.21 -62.42 6.19
C SER A 30 33.69 -62.26 6.35
N PRO A 31 33.20 -61.53 7.35
CA PRO A 31 31.78 -61.25 7.50
C PRO A 31 31.33 -60.30 6.38
N GLN A 32 30.24 -60.65 5.71
CA GLN A 32 29.67 -59.84 4.62
C GLN A 32 28.28 -59.36 5.03
N ILE A 33 27.98 -58.11 4.67
CA ILE A 33 26.61 -57.57 4.73
C ILE A 33 26.10 -57.59 3.30
N ASP A 34 25.02 -58.31 3.07
CA ASP A 34 24.40 -58.40 1.76
C ASP A 34 23.50 -57.18 1.48
N SER A 35 22.63 -56.80 2.42
CA SER A 35 21.88 -55.54 2.34
C SER A 35 21.49 -54.99 3.72
N VAL A 36 21.32 -53.67 3.79
CA VAL A 36 20.67 -52.96 4.90
C VAL A 36 19.49 -52.21 4.30
N GLN A 37 18.28 -52.63 4.66
CA GLN A 37 17.04 -51.96 4.23
C GLN A 37 16.45 -51.19 5.40
N VAL A 38 16.09 -49.94 5.14
CA VAL A 38 15.48 -49.06 6.14
C VAL A 38 14.24 -48.47 5.51
N PHE A 39 13.11 -48.68 6.16
CA PHE A 39 11.83 -48.09 5.79
C PHE A 39 11.57 -46.94 6.74
N TYR A 40 11.24 -45.78 6.17
CA TYR A 40 10.89 -44.59 6.94
C TYR A 40 9.68 -43.92 6.29
N VAL A 41 8.77 -43.43 7.13
CA VAL A 41 7.59 -42.67 6.72
C VAL A 41 7.75 -41.26 7.26
N GLN A 42 7.81 -40.29 6.35
CA GLN A 42 7.77 -38.88 6.74
C GLN A 42 6.41 -38.58 7.33
N ARG A 43 6.39 -38.13 8.59
CA ARG A 43 5.16 -37.64 9.22
C ARG A 43 4.76 -36.32 8.59
N ASN A 44 3.46 -36.10 8.45
CA ASN A 44 2.92 -34.82 8.02
C ASN A 44 3.43 -33.69 8.94
N ALA A 45 3.76 -32.55 8.35
CA ALA A 45 4.24 -31.37 9.06
C ALA A 45 3.17 -30.29 8.94
N PRO A 46 2.81 -29.58 10.04
CA PRO A 46 1.73 -28.63 9.98
C PRO A 46 2.08 -27.41 9.12
N PRO A 47 1.07 -26.80 8.46
CA PRO A 47 1.23 -25.54 7.76
C PRO A 47 1.76 -24.44 8.70
N ILE A 48 2.45 -23.44 8.14
CA ILE A 48 2.95 -22.28 8.88
C ILE A 48 2.45 -21.01 8.22
N LEU A 49 1.69 -20.20 8.96
CA LEU A 49 1.31 -18.83 8.59
C LEU A 49 2.22 -17.83 9.30
N ARG A 50 2.76 -16.85 8.57
CA ARG A 50 3.68 -15.85 9.14
C ARG A 50 3.12 -14.44 9.23
N ASP A 51 2.38 -14.02 8.21
CA ASP A 51 1.91 -12.64 8.08
C ASP A 51 0.57 -12.61 7.34
N ILE A 52 -0.28 -11.63 7.69
CA ILE A 52 -1.50 -11.26 6.95
C ILE A 52 -1.47 -9.76 6.74
N ARG A 53 -1.47 -9.33 5.48
CA ARG A 53 -1.58 -7.92 5.09
C ARG A 53 -2.96 -7.64 4.53
N VAL A 54 -3.55 -6.55 5.02
CA VAL A 54 -4.82 -6.00 4.55
C VAL A 54 -4.55 -4.61 4.01
N GLU A 55 -4.83 -4.41 2.72
CA GLU A 55 -4.53 -3.17 2.01
C GLU A 55 -5.78 -2.69 1.27
N LYS A 56 -6.08 -1.40 1.35
CA LYS A 56 -7.20 -0.83 0.60
C LYS A 56 -6.89 -0.83 -0.90
N VAL A 57 -7.87 -1.23 -1.71
CA VAL A 57 -7.69 -1.20 -3.17
C VAL A 57 -7.69 0.26 -3.62
N GLY A 58 -6.64 0.69 -4.34
CA GLY A 58 -6.58 2.06 -4.87
C GLY A 58 -6.45 3.14 -3.81
N GLY A 59 -5.90 2.81 -2.64
CA GLY A 59 -5.44 3.76 -1.63
C GLY A 59 -3.93 3.66 -1.49
N GLU A 60 -3.20 4.00 -2.54
CA GLU A 60 -1.74 4.09 -2.48
C GLU A 60 -1.38 5.55 -2.26
N SER A 61 -1.17 5.92 -0.99
CA SER A 61 -0.31 7.07 -0.71
C SER A 61 1.04 6.73 -1.34
N ALA A 62 1.39 7.40 -2.44
CA ALA A 62 2.64 7.17 -3.13
C ALA A 62 3.78 7.08 -2.11
N PRO A 63 4.60 6.02 -2.12
CA PRO A 63 5.74 5.96 -1.22
C PRO A 63 6.58 7.21 -1.44
N LEU A 64 6.91 7.91 -0.34
CA LEU A 64 7.90 8.99 -0.38
C LEU A 64 9.11 8.47 -1.17
N PRO A 65 9.57 9.19 -2.22
CA PRO A 65 10.72 8.74 -2.97
C PRO A 65 11.86 8.53 -1.98
N ALA A 66 12.41 7.31 -1.96
CA ALA A 66 13.57 6.97 -1.15
C ALA A 66 14.63 8.04 -1.38
N ALA A 67 15.10 8.68 -0.31
CA ALA A 67 16.17 9.65 -0.37
C ALA A 67 17.37 8.99 -1.06
N THR A 68 17.64 9.42 -2.30
CA THR A 68 18.79 8.97 -3.06
C THR A 68 20.03 9.30 -2.23
N PRO A 69 20.89 8.33 -1.88
CA PRO A 69 22.11 8.65 -1.14
C PRO A 69 22.96 9.57 -2.01
N THR A 70 23.19 10.78 -1.52
CA THR A 70 24.08 11.76 -2.15
C THR A 70 25.47 11.12 -2.31
N PRO A 71 26.05 11.06 -3.53
CA PRO A 71 27.41 10.58 -3.69
C PRO A 71 28.36 11.53 -2.96
N ALA A 72 29.08 11.00 -1.97
CA ALA A 72 30.17 11.70 -1.32
C ALA A 72 31.24 12.05 -2.36
N ALA A 73 31.64 13.32 -2.40
CA ALA A 73 32.73 13.79 -3.24
C ALA A 73 34.04 13.13 -2.83
N SER A 74 34.67 12.39 -3.74
CA SER A 74 36.06 11.93 -3.58
C SER A 74 37.04 13.04 -3.95
N PRO A 75 38.23 13.11 -3.30
CA PRO A 75 39.11 14.28 -3.36
C PRO A 75 39.92 14.35 -4.65
N ARG A 76 40.27 15.58 -5.05
CA ARG A 76 41.26 15.88 -6.09
C ARG A 76 42.61 15.22 -5.77
N THR A 77 43.15 14.51 -6.75
CA THR A 77 44.60 14.35 -6.95
C THR A 77 44.91 14.82 -8.36
N GLY A 78 45.90 15.71 -8.46
CA GLY A 78 46.23 16.43 -9.68
C GLY A 78 47.26 15.75 -10.57
N GLU A 79 47.72 16.58 -11.50
CA GLU A 79 48.93 16.49 -12.34
C GLU A 79 48.91 15.60 -13.60
N ALA A 80 48.86 16.27 -14.76
CA ALA A 80 49.62 15.90 -15.96
C ALA A 80 49.76 17.13 -16.90
N PRO A 81 50.95 17.45 -17.43
CA PRO A 81 51.14 18.53 -18.38
C PRO A 81 51.23 18.06 -19.86
N ALA A 82 50.81 18.99 -20.74
CA ALA A 82 51.27 19.27 -22.11
C ALA A 82 51.30 18.20 -23.25
N GLN A 83 50.50 18.52 -24.28
CA GLN A 83 50.57 18.32 -25.76
C GLN A 83 51.97 18.10 -26.44
N PRO A 84 52.08 17.91 -27.80
CA PRO A 84 51.10 17.66 -28.89
C PRO A 84 51.57 16.61 -29.97
N SER A 85 50.72 16.33 -30.98
CA SER A 85 51.02 16.45 -32.45
C SER A 85 50.49 15.32 -33.38
N ARG A 86 49.82 15.75 -34.47
CA ARG A 86 49.84 15.29 -35.88
C ARG A 86 49.38 13.85 -36.24
N GLN A 87 48.30 13.67 -37.00
CA GLN A 87 48.13 13.81 -38.48
C GLN A 87 48.66 12.57 -39.23
N ASP A 88 47.81 11.74 -39.84
CA ASP A 88 47.43 11.82 -41.26
C ASP A 88 46.68 10.56 -41.77
N SER A 89 45.78 10.81 -42.73
CA SER A 89 45.42 10.03 -43.93
C SER A 89 44.97 8.55 -43.90
N GLY A 90 43.86 8.28 -44.62
CA GLY A 90 43.49 6.96 -45.14
C GLY A 90 42.10 6.89 -45.76
N ASP A 91 42.05 6.66 -47.08
CA ASP A 91 40.95 6.79 -48.04
C ASP A 91 39.69 5.90 -47.92
N ALA A 92 38.59 6.49 -48.42
CA ALA A 92 37.49 5.97 -49.26
C ALA A 92 36.95 4.52 -49.13
N ALA A 93 35.64 4.36 -48.88
CA ALA A 93 34.62 4.16 -49.94
C ALA A 93 33.26 3.60 -49.45
N LYS A 94 32.19 4.36 -49.77
CA LYS A 94 30.85 4.00 -50.29
C LYS A 94 29.88 3.05 -49.53
N SER A 95 28.70 3.64 -49.30
CA SER A 95 27.30 3.11 -49.36
C SER A 95 26.57 3.23 -48.02
N SER A 96 25.28 3.55 -47.91
CA SER A 96 24.25 4.23 -48.71
C SER A 96 23.05 4.36 -47.77
N ALA A 97 22.21 5.39 -47.98
CA ALA A 97 20.94 5.69 -47.30
C ALA A 97 21.08 6.13 -45.83
N GLY A 98 20.49 7.23 -45.36
CA GLY A 98 19.39 8.04 -45.87
C GLY A 98 18.55 8.45 -44.66
N ALA A 99 18.04 9.69 -44.69
CA ALA A 99 17.22 10.38 -43.69
C ALA A 99 17.98 11.22 -42.65
N ALA A 100 17.92 12.52 -42.91
CA ALA A 100 18.63 13.59 -42.26
C ALA A 100 17.92 14.14 -41.01
N LEU A 101 18.76 14.54 -40.07
CA LEU A 101 18.50 15.38 -38.91
C LEU A 101 18.90 16.82 -39.29
N TRP A 102 17.97 17.78 -39.20
CA TRP A 102 18.19 19.24 -39.21
C TRP A 102 17.11 19.83 -38.27
N ALA A 103 17.31 20.82 -37.41
CA ALA A 103 18.42 21.74 -37.22
C ALA A 103 18.40 22.29 -35.78
N MET A 104 19.58 22.74 -35.35
CA MET A 104 19.84 23.59 -34.19
C MET A 104 19.20 24.98 -34.34
N ILE A 105 19.08 25.73 -33.24
CA ILE A 105 19.77 27.02 -33.02
C ILE A 105 19.54 27.52 -31.58
N ALA A 106 20.57 28.21 -31.09
CA ALA A 106 20.96 28.51 -29.73
C ALA A 106 20.14 29.58 -28.96
N GLY A 107 20.01 29.35 -27.65
CA GLY A 107 20.65 30.13 -26.60
C GLY A 107 20.14 31.54 -26.25
N ARG A 108 19.59 31.69 -25.03
CA ARG A 108 20.06 32.68 -24.03
C ARG A 108 19.39 32.50 -22.65
N ASP A 109 20.19 32.71 -21.62
CA ASP A 109 19.88 32.69 -20.18
C ASP A 109 18.60 33.43 -19.78
N SER A 110 17.88 32.88 -18.80
CA SER A 110 17.21 33.62 -17.72
C SER A 110 16.83 32.67 -16.57
N SER A 111 17.24 33.06 -15.37
CA SER A 111 17.11 32.39 -14.10
C SER A 111 15.70 31.93 -13.72
N ALA A 112 15.68 30.84 -12.95
CA ALA A 112 14.77 30.51 -11.86
C ALA A 112 13.54 31.42 -11.66
N MET A 113 12.37 30.86 -11.92
CA MET A 113 11.19 31.10 -11.10
C MET A 113 10.42 29.78 -11.01
N GLY A 114 10.14 29.36 -9.78
CA GLY A 114 9.64 28.03 -9.45
C GLY A 114 8.43 27.61 -10.27
N GLY A 115 8.46 26.37 -10.75
CA GLY A 115 7.26 25.67 -11.15
C GLY A 115 6.33 25.63 -9.94
N ALA A 116 5.31 26.47 -9.96
CA ALA A 116 4.16 26.29 -9.09
C ALA A 116 3.68 24.84 -9.28
N PRO A 117 3.41 24.10 -8.20
CA PRO A 117 2.82 22.78 -8.37
C PRO A 117 1.53 22.98 -9.15
N SER A 118 1.48 22.41 -10.35
CA SER A 118 0.23 22.25 -11.09
C SER A 118 -0.75 21.66 -10.08
N ALA A 119 -1.82 22.40 -9.78
CA ALA A 119 -2.85 21.98 -8.84
C ALA A 119 -3.34 20.62 -9.32
N ALA A 120 -2.80 19.60 -8.67
CA ALA A 120 -3.11 18.21 -8.89
C ALA A 120 -4.62 18.09 -8.83
N ARG A 121 -5.16 17.27 -9.72
CA ARG A 121 -6.55 16.81 -9.75
C ARG A 121 -7.07 16.73 -8.31
N VAL A 122 -7.84 17.72 -7.86
CA VAL A 122 -8.45 17.72 -6.53
C VAL A 122 -9.65 16.77 -6.59
N GLY A 123 -9.31 15.49 -6.71
CA GLY A 123 -10.18 14.35 -6.50
C GLY A 123 -9.38 13.44 -5.61
N ALA A 124 -9.73 13.43 -4.31
CA ALA A 124 -9.35 12.31 -3.46
C ALA A 124 -9.74 11.01 -4.19
N GLU A 125 -8.87 10.00 -4.13
CA GLU A 125 -9.18 8.69 -4.67
C GLU A 125 -10.50 8.23 -4.03
N GLN A 126 -11.49 7.92 -4.88
CA GLN A 126 -12.81 7.54 -4.38
C GLN A 126 -12.69 6.25 -3.58
N ASN A 127 -13.45 6.13 -2.50
CA ASN A 127 -13.50 4.90 -1.73
C ASN A 127 -13.80 3.72 -2.68
N SER A 128 -12.86 2.80 -2.80
CA SER A 128 -12.98 1.61 -3.65
C SER A 128 -13.96 0.58 -3.10
N ALA A 129 -14.38 0.74 -1.83
CA ALA A 129 -15.21 -0.20 -1.08
C ALA A 129 -14.65 -1.63 -1.13
N ARG A 130 -13.32 -1.78 -1.22
CA ARG A 130 -12.65 -3.07 -1.36
C ARG A 130 -11.29 -3.06 -0.67
N PHE A 131 -10.91 -4.21 -0.13
CA PHE A 131 -9.56 -4.45 0.38
C PHE A 131 -8.98 -5.74 -0.17
N ASN A 132 -7.67 -5.74 -0.38
CA ASN A 132 -6.88 -6.91 -0.70
C ASN A 132 -6.34 -7.51 0.59
N VAL A 133 -6.59 -8.81 0.78
CA VAL A 133 -5.97 -9.60 1.83
C VAL A 133 -4.92 -10.49 1.19
N THR A 134 -3.70 -10.46 1.70
CA THR A 134 -2.62 -11.36 1.30
C THR A 134 -1.98 -11.99 2.53
N TRP A 135 -1.46 -13.21 2.40
CA TRP A 135 -0.82 -13.90 3.52
C TRP A 135 0.41 -14.71 3.10
N ASP A 136 1.39 -14.80 4.01
CA ASP A 136 2.55 -15.69 3.86
C ASP A 136 2.24 -17.04 4.54
N ALA A 137 2.21 -18.10 3.73
CA ALA A 137 1.99 -19.46 4.17
C ALA A 137 2.99 -20.41 3.51
N THR A 138 3.54 -21.33 4.30
CA THR A 138 4.44 -22.37 3.82
C THR A 138 4.13 -23.68 4.51
N ASP A 139 4.19 -24.78 3.76
CA ASP A 139 4.22 -26.11 4.34
C ASP A 139 5.66 -26.66 4.38
N PRO A 140 6.16 -27.18 5.53
CA PRO A 140 7.51 -27.73 5.62
C PRO A 140 7.79 -28.94 4.71
N ASN A 141 6.78 -29.74 4.36
CA ASN A 141 6.95 -30.91 3.49
C ASN A 141 6.61 -30.60 2.02
N GLY A 142 6.14 -29.39 1.72
CA GLY A 142 5.79 -28.93 0.38
C GLY A 142 4.37 -29.26 -0.07
N ASP A 143 3.50 -29.68 0.86
CA ASP A 143 2.09 -29.93 0.57
C ASP A 143 1.36 -28.67 0.11
N ARG A 144 0.40 -28.87 -0.81
CA ARG A 144 -0.47 -27.83 -1.32
C ARG A 144 -1.49 -27.47 -0.25
N LEU A 145 -1.45 -26.21 0.15
CA LEU A 145 -2.36 -25.65 1.12
C LEU A 145 -3.67 -25.18 0.48
N ILE A 146 -4.76 -25.40 1.19
CA ILE A 146 -6.06 -24.77 0.95
C ILE A 146 -6.35 -23.83 2.11
N TYR A 147 -6.91 -22.67 1.79
CA TYR A 147 -7.22 -21.63 2.76
C TYR A 147 -8.72 -21.39 2.87
N ARG A 148 -9.14 -21.05 4.10
CA ARG A 148 -10.43 -20.45 4.38
C ARG A 148 -10.24 -19.13 5.10
N ILE A 149 -11.08 -18.16 4.77
CA ILE A 149 -10.99 -16.77 5.23
C ILE A 149 -12.26 -16.43 5.98
N ALA A 150 -12.11 -15.95 7.20
CA ALA A 150 -13.20 -15.41 7.98
C ALA A 150 -12.95 -13.94 8.35
N LEU A 151 -14.04 -13.23 8.57
CA LEU A 151 -14.07 -11.83 8.98
C LEU A 151 -14.87 -11.71 10.28
N LYS A 152 -14.43 -10.81 11.17
CA LYS A 152 -15.14 -10.48 12.41
C LYS A 152 -14.93 -9.01 12.74
N ALA A 153 -16.00 -8.30 13.12
CA ALA A 153 -15.86 -6.97 13.70
C ALA A 153 -15.32 -7.06 15.15
N GLU A 154 -14.72 -5.99 15.67
CA GLU A 154 -14.19 -5.98 17.03
C GLU A 154 -15.29 -6.00 18.10
N ASP A 155 -16.51 -5.57 17.77
CA ASP A 155 -17.71 -5.61 18.63
C ASP A 155 -18.51 -6.92 18.50
N GLU A 156 -18.08 -7.82 17.63
CA GLU A 156 -18.69 -9.14 17.43
C GLU A 156 -17.87 -10.28 18.05
N THR A 157 -18.53 -11.37 18.41
CA THR A 157 -17.87 -12.56 18.97
C THR A 157 -17.66 -13.67 17.94
N GLU A 158 -18.50 -13.73 16.90
CA GLU A 158 -18.54 -14.84 15.95
C GLU A 158 -17.83 -14.52 14.64
N TRP A 159 -16.97 -15.44 14.20
CA TRP A 159 -16.32 -15.37 12.88
C TRP A 159 -17.30 -15.73 11.76
N ARG A 160 -17.34 -14.89 10.71
CA ARG A 160 -18.12 -15.17 9.50
C ARG A 160 -17.22 -15.56 8.35
N TRP A 161 -17.43 -16.76 7.82
CA TRP A 161 -16.69 -17.27 6.66
C TRP A 161 -17.06 -16.49 5.40
N ILE A 162 -16.05 -15.89 4.77
CA ILE A 162 -16.17 -15.18 3.49
C ILE A 162 -15.89 -16.13 2.34
N GLU A 163 -14.85 -16.94 2.48
CA GLU A 163 -14.45 -17.94 1.49
C GLU A 163 -13.90 -19.16 2.22
N LYS A 164 -14.15 -20.36 1.70
CA LYS A 164 -13.82 -21.63 2.35
C LYS A 164 -12.85 -22.49 1.54
N GLU A 165 -12.66 -22.20 0.25
CA GLU A 165 -11.76 -22.98 -0.61
C GLU A 165 -10.90 -22.10 -1.53
N LEU A 166 -9.78 -21.60 -1.01
CA LEU A 166 -8.77 -20.88 -1.79
C LEU A 166 -7.50 -21.68 -1.94
N SER A 167 -6.93 -21.72 -3.15
CA SER A 167 -5.55 -22.18 -3.37
C SER A 167 -4.55 -21.02 -3.51
N ALA A 168 -5.03 -19.80 -3.75
CA ALA A 168 -4.18 -18.62 -3.87
C ALA A 168 -3.98 -17.96 -2.50
N ASN A 169 -2.80 -17.39 -2.27
CA ASN A 169 -2.45 -16.66 -1.04
C ASN A 169 -2.98 -15.22 -1.01
N ARG A 170 -4.08 -14.95 -1.72
CA ARG A 170 -4.69 -13.63 -1.80
C ARG A 170 -6.18 -13.71 -2.08
N ILE A 171 -6.92 -12.71 -1.63
CA ILE A 171 -8.32 -12.47 -1.98
C ILE A 171 -8.60 -10.97 -1.96
N THR A 172 -9.53 -10.51 -2.82
CA THR A 172 -10.10 -9.17 -2.73
C THR A 172 -11.50 -9.28 -2.17
N ILE A 173 -11.82 -8.51 -1.14
CA ILE A 173 -13.10 -8.53 -0.43
C ILE A 173 -13.79 -7.17 -0.61
N GLY A 174 -15.08 -7.19 -0.95
CA GLY A 174 -15.93 -6.00 -0.98
C GLY A 174 -16.46 -5.63 0.41
N THR A 175 -16.54 -4.34 0.70
CA THR A 175 -17.02 -3.79 1.98
C THR A 175 -18.46 -3.29 1.90
N GLU A 176 -19.11 -3.36 0.75
CA GLU A 176 -20.44 -2.76 0.52
C GLU A 176 -21.55 -3.31 1.44
N ASN A 177 -21.40 -4.54 1.92
CA ASN A 177 -22.35 -5.21 2.81
C ASN A 177 -21.83 -5.31 4.25
N LEU A 178 -20.70 -4.68 4.55
CA LEU A 178 -20.15 -4.60 5.89
C LEU A 178 -20.59 -3.30 6.54
N ALA A 179 -20.95 -3.38 7.82
CA ALA A 179 -21.17 -2.19 8.61
C ALA A 179 -19.84 -1.45 8.81
N ASP A 180 -19.93 -0.17 9.06
CA ASP A 180 -18.75 0.63 9.39
C ASP A 180 -18.23 0.21 10.77
N GLY A 181 -16.92 -0.05 10.86
CA GLY A 181 -16.32 -0.49 12.11
C GLY A 181 -14.86 -0.92 11.99
N LEU A 182 -14.38 -1.48 13.10
CA LEU A 182 -13.05 -2.07 13.18
C LEU A 182 -13.15 -3.58 12.97
N TYR A 183 -12.32 -4.12 12.08
CA TYR A 183 -12.39 -5.52 11.65
C TYR A 183 -11.07 -6.25 11.78
N ARG A 184 -11.16 -7.58 11.86
CA ARG A 184 -10.04 -8.51 11.72
C ARG A 184 -10.38 -9.58 10.70
N VAL A 185 -9.35 -10.03 9.98
CA VAL A 185 -9.42 -11.20 9.11
C VAL A 185 -8.69 -12.36 9.79
N GLN A 186 -9.27 -13.54 9.73
CA GLN A 186 -8.64 -14.80 10.09
C GLN A 186 -8.40 -15.61 8.84
N VAL A 187 -7.18 -16.11 8.69
CA VAL A 187 -6.81 -17.07 7.66
C VAL A 187 -6.55 -18.40 8.35
N GLU A 188 -7.16 -19.46 7.85
CA GLU A 188 -6.79 -20.82 8.22
C GLU A 188 -6.29 -21.57 6.99
N ALA A 189 -5.11 -22.18 7.13
CA ALA A 189 -4.47 -23.02 6.13
C ALA A 189 -4.62 -24.49 6.53
N THR A 190 -4.85 -25.36 5.55
CA THR A 190 -4.92 -26.81 5.71
C THR A 190 -4.22 -27.54 4.58
N ASP A 191 -3.58 -28.67 4.90
CA ASP A 191 -2.89 -29.57 3.98
C ASP A 191 -3.76 -30.76 3.52
N ARG A 192 -5.08 -30.67 3.72
CA ARG A 192 -6.07 -31.74 3.49
C ARG A 192 -6.08 -32.38 2.10
N LEU A 193 -5.50 -31.74 1.09
CA LEU A 193 -5.47 -32.28 -0.26
C LEU A 193 -4.50 -33.46 -0.41
N GLN A 194 -3.49 -33.53 0.45
CA GLN A 194 -2.42 -34.52 0.36
C GLN A 194 -2.33 -35.41 1.61
N ASN A 195 -3.10 -35.09 2.64
CA ASN A 195 -3.13 -35.83 3.88
C ASN A 195 -4.55 -36.38 4.15
N PRO A 196 -4.68 -37.64 4.56
CA PRO A 196 -5.95 -38.19 5.03
C PRO A 196 -6.43 -37.48 6.30
N ASP A 197 -7.72 -37.59 6.62
CA ASP A 197 -8.36 -36.88 7.74
C ASP A 197 -7.70 -37.13 9.11
N ASP A 198 -7.09 -38.30 9.32
CA ASP A 198 -6.39 -38.67 10.54
C ASP A 198 -4.98 -38.04 10.68
N GLN A 199 -4.46 -37.45 9.61
CA GLN A 199 -3.14 -36.80 9.55
C GLN A 199 -3.21 -35.33 9.13
N LEU A 200 -4.41 -34.80 8.86
CA LEU A 200 -4.64 -33.42 8.50
C LEU A 200 -4.09 -32.48 9.57
N ALA A 201 -3.36 -31.46 9.13
CA ALA A 201 -2.97 -30.36 9.99
C ALA A 201 -3.53 -29.03 9.50
N THR A 202 -3.75 -28.15 10.47
CA THR A 202 -4.24 -26.79 10.23
C THR A 202 -3.36 -25.78 10.95
N ALA A 203 -3.29 -24.58 10.39
CA ALA A 203 -2.72 -23.42 11.06
C ALA A 203 -3.64 -22.22 10.87
N THR A 204 -3.70 -21.38 11.88
CA THR A 204 -4.59 -20.21 11.88
C THR A 204 -3.79 -18.98 12.28
N LEU A 205 -4.03 -17.88 11.57
CA LEU A 205 -3.46 -16.57 11.89
C LEU A 205 -4.55 -15.51 11.78
N VAL A 206 -4.48 -14.50 12.65
CA VAL A 206 -5.41 -13.37 12.68
C VAL A 206 -4.63 -12.10 12.36
N SER A 207 -5.20 -11.24 11.53
CA SER A 207 -4.59 -9.98 11.11
C SER A 207 -4.57 -8.94 12.23
N ASN A 208 -3.84 -7.86 11.97
CA ASN A 208 -4.05 -6.60 12.68
C ASN A 208 -5.47 -6.06 12.44
N VAL A 209 -5.90 -5.15 13.30
CA VAL A 209 -7.16 -4.41 13.12
C VAL A 209 -7.04 -3.48 11.93
N PHE A 210 -8.09 -3.40 11.14
CA PHE A 210 -8.24 -2.41 10.08
C PHE A 210 -9.63 -1.77 10.12
N VAL A 211 -9.74 -0.58 9.54
CA VAL A 211 -10.99 0.17 9.46
C VAL A 211 -11.75 -0.26 8.21
N VAL A 212 -13.05 -0.47 8.36
CA VAL A 212 -13.99 -0.48 7.24
C VAL A 212 -14.91 0.70 7.46
N ASP A 213 -14.88 1.66 6.53
CA ASP A 213 -15.71 2.86 6.59
C ASP A 213 -16.22 3.20 5.20
N ASN A 214 -17.52 3.03 5.01
CA ASN A 214 -18.25 3.33 3.79
C ASN A 214 -19.09 4.61 3.93
N SER A 215 -19.07 5.27 5.09
CA SER A 215 -19.88 6.44 5.37
C SER A 215 -19.18 7.74 4.96
N PRO A 216 -19.86 8.67 4.28
CA PRO A 216 -19.31 9.99 4.03
C PRO A 216 -19.35 10.88 5.28
N PRO A 217 -18.42 11.83 5.40
CA PRO A 217 -18.39 12.76 6.52
C PRO A 217 -19.66 13.62 6.58
N THR A 218 -19.98 14.08 7.78
CA THR A 218 -21.04 15.08 7.99
C THR A 218 -20.46 16.49 7.92
N ILE A 219 -21.21 17.43 7.33
CA ILE A 219 -20.79 18.83 7.21
C ILE A 219 -21.85 19.70 7.87
N ARG A 220 -21.43 20.64 8.72
CA ARG A 220 -22.26 21.63 9.39
C ARG A 220 -21.71 23.02 9.13
N VAL A 221 -22.47 23.87 8.45
CA VAL A 221 -22.12 25.29 8.34
C VAL A 221 -22.50 26.00 9.63
N THR A 222 -21.51 26.56 10.32
CA THR A 222 -21.65 27.13 11.67
C THR A 222 -21.85 28.64 11.64
N SER A 223 -21.36 29.33 10.61
CA SER A 223 -21.53 30.78 10.46
C SER A 223 -21.51 31.20 9.00
N VAL A 224 -22.39 32.14 8.64
CA VAL A 224 -22.40 32.83 7.35
C VAL A 224 -22.60 34.32 7.63
N LYS A 225 -21.61 35.15 7.35
CA LYS A 225 -21.64 36.59 7.64
C LYS A 225 -21.26 37.39 6.41
N GLN A 226 -22.12 38.32 6.02
CA GLN A 226 -21.78 39.33 5.02
C GLN A 226 -20.91 40.40 5.70
N VAL A 227 -19.64 40.52 5.29
CA VAL A 227 -18.69 41.50 5.86
C VAL A 227 -18.49 42.70 4.94
N ALA A 228 -18.80 42.56 3.65
CA ALA A 228 -18.92 43.66 2.69
C ALA A 228 -19.96 43.30 1.61
N PRO A 229 -20.40 44.24 0.73
CA PRO A 229 -21.44 43.98 -0.27
C PRO A 229 -21.21 42.71 -1.10
N ASN A 230 -19.97 42.46 -1.54
CA ASN A 230 -19.56 41.28 -2.29
C ASN A 230 -18.68 40.32 -1.48
N LYS A 231 -18.66 40.39 -0.15
CA LYS A 231 -17.71 39.62 0.66
C LYS A 231 -18.39 38.92 1.82
N TRP A 232 -18.22 37.61 1.87
CA TRP A 232 -18.84 36.75 2.85
C TRP A 232 -17.79 35.91 3.56
N GLU A 233 -17.87 35.89 4.89
CA GLU A 233 -17.12 34.97 5.74
C GLU A 233 -17.99 33.78 6.10
N LEU A 234 -17.48 32.58 5.84
CA LEU A 234 -18.12 31.33 6.21
C LEU A 234 -17.25 30.60 7.23
N ALA A 235 -17.92 29.94 8.17
CA ALA A 235 -17.31 28.93 9.01
C ALA A 235 -18.14 27.64 8.91
N ALA A 236 -17.46 26.51 8.89
CA ALA A 236 -18.07 25.20 8.84
C ALA A 236 -17.23 24.19 9.61
N SER A 237 -17.89 23.18 10.16
CA SER A 237 -17.30 22.02 10.82
C SER A 237 -17.62 20.80 9.97
N ALA A 238 -16.67 19.91 9.77
CA ALA A 238 -16.94 18.59 9.22
C ALA A 238 -16.46 17.51 10.18
N SER A 239 -17.24 16.45 10.32
CA SER A 239 -16.89 15.34 11.21
C SER A 239 -17.24 14.00 10.57
N ASP A 240 -16.32 13.06 10.71
CA ASP A 240 -16.55 11.64 10.45
C ASP A 240 -16.47 10.83 11.75
N SER A 241 -17.06 9.62 11.76
CA SER A 241 -17.12 8.76 12.93
C SER A 241 -15.91 7.84 13.08
N LEU A 242 -15.33 7.36 11.98
CA LEU A 242 -14.26 6.36 11.98
C LEU A 242 -12.97 6.91 11.39
N SER A 243 -13.07 7.69 10.34
CA SER A 243 -11.95 8.17 9.54
C SER A 243 -11.59 9.61 9.86
N MET A 244 -10.32 9.96 9.64
CA MET A 244 -9.88 11.36 9.68
C MET A 244 -10.37 12.07 8.42
N ILE A 245 -10.64 13.37 8.51
CA ILE A 245 -10.87 14.18 7.32
C ILE A 245 -9.54 14.32 6.57
N SER A 246 -9.56 14.23 5.23
CA SER A 246 -8.33 14.25 4.41
C SER A 246 -8.27 15.39 3.41
N ALA A 247 -9.43 15.93 3.01
CA ALA A 247 -9.50 17.04 2.07
C ALA A 247 -10.79 17.84 2.25
N ALA A 248 -10.70 19.14 2.00
CA ALA A 248 -11.85 20.01 1.85
C ALA A 248 -11.64 20.94 0.66
N ALA A 249 -12.73 21.27 -0.02
CA ALA A 249 -12.73 22.24 -1.11
C ALA A 249 -14.09 22.91 -1.23
N PHE A 250 -14.13 24.15 -1.70
CA PHE A 250 -15.38 24.85 -1.92
C PHE A 250 -15.49 25.40 -3.34
N ASN A 251 -16.73 25.64 -3.74
CA ASN A 251 -17.08 26.17 -5.04
C ASN A 251 -18.22 27.18 -4.88
N VAL A 252 -18.28 28.18 -5.77
CA VAL A 252 -19.29 29.24 -5.75
C VAL A 252 -20.04 29.24 -7.10
N ASP A 253 -21.37 29.25 -7.02
CA ASP A 253 -22.34 29.30 -8.11
C ASP A 253 -22.16 28.22 -9.18
N THR A 254 -21.67 28.59 -10.36
CA THR A 254 -21.46 27.70 -11.51
C THR A 254 -20.00 27.61 -11.89
N ALA A 255 -19.09 28.08 -11.02
CA ALA A 255 -17.66 27.95 -11.24
C ALA A 255 -17.31 26.48 -11.50
N LYS A 256 -16.45 26.24 -12.48
CA LYS A 256 -16.03 24.87 -12.84
C LYS A 256 -15.01 24.30 -11.87
N GLU A 257 -14.27 25.17 -11.19
CA GLU A 257 -13.14 24.81 -10.35
C GLU A 257 -13.53 24.75 -8.87
N TRP A 258 -13.03 23.73 -8.18
CA TRP A 258 -13.08 23.62 -6.73
C TRP A 258 -11.82 24.23 -6.15
N ARG A 259 -11.98 25.17 -5.22
CA ARG A 259 -10.86 25.77 -4.49
C ARG A 259 -10.57 24.96 -3.24
N ALA A 260 -9.33 24.50 -3.09
CA ALA A 260 -8.90 23.77 -1.90
C ALA A 260 -9.08 24.63 -0.64
N LEU A 261 -9.41 23.96 0.46
CA LEU A 261 -9.64 24.55 1.76
C LEU A 261 -8.82 23.78 2.79
N SER A 262 -8.01 24.49 3.56
CA SER A 262 -7.29 23.91 4.70
C SER A 262 -8.10 24.06 5.98
N PRO A 263 -7.93 23.16 6.95
CA PRO A 263 -8.46 23.34 8.28
C PRO A 263 -7.89 24.59 8.96
N THR A 264 -8.54 25.05 10.02
CA THR A 264 -8.14 26.29 10.70
C THR A 264 -6.79 26.23 11.40
N ASP A 265 -6.34 25.04 11.77
CA ASP A 265 -4.99 24.79 12.32
C ASP A 265 -3.95 24.47 11.22
N GLY A 266 -4.41 24.21 10.00
CA GLY A 266 -3.60 24.05 8.78
C GLY A 266 -3.24 22.61 8.43
N ILE A 267 -3.69 21.61 9.18
CA ILE A 267 -3.36 20.19 8.94
C ILE A 267 -4.62 19.33 8.99
N PHE A 268 -4.63 18.23 8.24
CA PHE A 268 -5.72 17.26 8.22
C PHE A 268 -5.29 16.03 9.03
N ASP A 269 -5.51 16.04 10.33
CA ASP A 269 -5.11 14.96 11.23
C ASP A 269 -6.20 14.55 12.24
N ASP A 270 -7.36 15.19 12.20
CA ASP A 270 -8.48 14.90 13.08
C ASP A 270 -9.72 14.32 12.37
N LYS A 271 -10.57 13.66 13.15
CA LYS A 271 -11.90 13.21 12.70
C LYS A 271 -12.90 14.34 12.56
N THR A 272 -12.63 15.46 13.23
CA THR A 272 -13.43 16.67 13.18
C THR A 272 -12.52 17.82 12.79
N GLU A 273 -12.83 18.46 11.67
CA GLU A 273 -12.06 19.59 11.16
C GLU A 273 -12.93 20.83 11.08
N GLU A 274 -12.35 21.95 11.47
CA GLU A 274 -12.99 23.26 11.37
C GLU A 274 -12.41 24.04 10.20
N PHE A 275 -13.28 24.75 9.49
CA PHE A 275 -12.92 25.53 8.33
C PHE A 275 -13.41 26.96 8.46
N ARG A 276 -12.57 27.90 8.05
CA ARG A 276 -12.92 29.31 7.88
C ARG A 276 -12.43 29.79 6.54
N PHE A 277 -13.33 30.36 5.74
CA PHE A 277 -12.99 30.87 4.42
C PHE A 277 -13.86 32.03 4.02
N VAL A 278 -13.35 32.76 3.05
CA VAL A 278 -13.97 33.96 2.51
C VAL A 278 -14.35 33.70 1.07
N VAL A 279 -15.54 34.12 0.69
CA VAL A 279 -16.00 34.10 -0.69
C VAL A 279 -16.36 35.49 -1.14
N GLU A 280 -15.96 35.81 -2.36
CA GLU A 280 -16.20 37.11 -2.99
C GLU A 280 -16.93 36.89 -4.32
N PRO A 281 -18.28 36.79 -4.33
CA PRO A 281 -19.05 36.66 -5.57
C PRO A 281 -19.02 37.93 -6.42
N ASP A 282 -19.08 37.78 -7.74
CA ASP A 282 -18.98 38.91 -8.68
C ASP A 282 -20.21 39.84 -8.63
N GLU A 283 -21.40 39.27 -8.46
CA GLU A 283 -22.65 40.03 -8.35
C GLU A 283 -23.02 40.26 -6.88
N GLN A 284 -23.53 41.45 -6.54
CA GLN A 284 -23.78 41.82 -5.13
C GLN A 284 -25.25 41.68 -4.71
N THR A 285 -26.16 41.68 -5.68
CA THR A 285 -27.61 41.79 -5.46
C THR A 285 -28.34 40.47 -5.65
N LYS A 286 -27.63 39.40 -6.06
CA LYS A 286 -28.21 38.08 -6.28
C LYS A 286 -27.93 37.14 -5.13
N GLU A 287 -28.76 36.11 -5.03
CA GLU A 287 -28.43 34.96 -4.19
C GLU A 287 -27.27 34.19 -4.81
N HIS A 288 -26.32 33.77 -3.98
CA HIS A 288 -25.19 32.95 -4.39
C HIS A 288 -25.22 31.60 -3.70
N VAL A 289 -24.74 30.57 -4.38
CA VAL A 289 -24.68 29.21 -3.86
C VAL A 289 -23.24 28.83 -3.60
N VAL A 290 -22.90 28.60 -2.34
CA VAL A 290 -21.62 28.00 -1.96
C VAL A 290 -21.83 26.50 -1.75
N ARG A 291 -20.96 25.70 -2.35
CA ARG A 291 -20.88 24.26 -2.11
C ARG A 291 -19.57 23.95 -1.41
N LEU A 292 -19.65 23.29 -0.26
CA LEU A 292 -18.51 22.78 0.47
C LEU A 292 -18.44 21.27 0.27
N ARG A 293 -17.31 20.77 -0.22
CA ARG A 293 -17.02 19.35 -0.38
C ARG A 293 -15.96 18.95 0.62
N VAL A 294 -16.22 17.89 1.36
CA VAL A 294 -15.27 17.30 2.32
C VAL A 294 -15.14 15.82 2.04
N THR A 295 -13.91 15.33 2.10
CA THR A 295 -13.55 13.93 1.90
C THR A 295 -12.77 13.42 3.10
N ASP A 296 -13.10 12.23 3.57
CA ASP A 296 -12.35 11.54 4.61
C ASP A 296 -11.12 10.80 4.05
N ARG A 297 -10.33 10.18 4.94
CA ARG A 297 -9.14 9.40 4.60
C ARG A 297 -9.45 8.14 3.79
N GLU A 298 -10.66 7.64 3.90
CA GLU A 298 -11.13 6.47 3.18
C GLU A 298 -11.67 6.84 1.79
N GLY A 299 -11.74 8.13 1.45
CA GLY A 299 -12.19 8.61 0.15
C GLY A 299 -13.70 8.81 0.06
N ASN A 300 -14.44 8.68 1.16
CA ASN A 300 -15.88 9.00 1.17
C ASN A 300 -16.05 10.52 1.15
N THR A 301 -16.97 11.00 0.31
CA THR A 301 -17.10 12.44 0.04
C THR A 301 -18.53 12.91 0.25
N LYS A 302 -18.68 14.05 0.94
CA LYS A 302 -19.93 14.78 1.09
C LYS A 302 -19.86 16.15 0.46
N VAL A 303 -20.95 16.62 -0.13
CA VAL A 303 -21.13 18.00 -0.57
C VAL A 303 -22.30 18.62 0.18
N GLU A 304 -22.08 19.80 0.77
CA GLU A 304 -23.08 20.57 1.50
C GLU A 304 -23.33 21.91 0.80
N LYS A 305 -24.60 22.32 0.70
CA LYS A 305 -25.02 23.52 -0.02
C LYS A 305 -25.41 24.62 0.96
N THR A 306 -24.83 25.80 0.80
CA THR A 306 -25.18 27.01 1.53
C THR A 306 -25.61 28.11 0.57
N ILE A 307 -26.66 28.85 0.90
CA ILE A 307 -27.15 29.99 0.11
C ILE A 307 -26.77 31.28 0.83
N LEU A 308 -26.08 32.17 0.12
CA LEU A 308 -25.77 33.52 0.56
C LEU A 308 -26.89 34.44 0.08
N ARG A 309 -27.53 35.16 1.00
CA ARG A 309 -28.61 36.09 0.69
C ARG A 309 -28.18 37.52 1.05
N PRO A 310 -27.99 38.41 0.07
CA PRO A 310 -27.63 39.81 0.35
C PRO A 310 -28.61 40.46 1.34
N ASN A 311 -28.07 41.22 2.29
CA ASN A 311 -28.90 42.02 3.20
C ASN A 311 -29.68 43.07 2.38
N GLY A 312 -30.98 42.82 2.16
CA GLY A 312 -31.86 43.69 1.35
C GLY A 312 -32.90 42.95 0.50
N SER A 313 -32.82 41.62 0.41
CA SER A 313 -33.79 40.80 -0.33
C SER A 313 -34.94 40.35 0.57
N ARG A 314 -35.89 41.24 0.87
CA ARG A 314 -37.21 40.88 1.42
C ARG A 314 -38.30 41.70 0.77
#